data_AF-A0A2P9HK22-F1
#
_entry.id   AF-A0A2P9HK22-F1
#
_cell.length_a   1.000
_cell.length_b   1.000
_cell.length_c   1.000
_cell.angle_alpha   90.00
_cell.angle_beta   90.00
_cell.angle_gamma   90.00
#
_symmetry.space_group_name_H-M   'P 1'
#
loop_
_entity.id
_entity.type
_entity.pdbx_description
1 polymer ?
#
loop_
_entity_poly.entity_id
_entity_poly.type
_entity_poly.pdbx_seq_one_letter_code
_entity_poly.pdbx_strand_id
1 'polypeptide(L)'
;MADEIHEAEMEVVTDNTPPARYAPDHIRCKWWRENIMKLSRPKLAELTGFSQSTIADIEAGVNRTTKAPIDPSVMQRYRLACAAVALGAQFDWMSLSVVPTVPVEIRMIGHVTP
;
A
#
# COMPACT_ATOMS: atom_id res chain seq x y z
N MET A 1 23.81 16.28 41.69
CA MET A 1 22.48 16.56 41.15
C MET A 1 22.66 16.70 39.65
N ALA A 2 21.89 15.91 38.90
CA ALA A 2 22.07 15.66 37.48
C ALA A 2 21.38 16.75 36.65
N ASP A 3 22.10 17.36 35.73
CA ASP A 3 21.55 18.27 34.72
C ASP A 3 21.55 17.59 33.36
N GLU A 4 20.34 17.17 32.99
CA GLU A 4 19.70 17.29 31.68
C GLU A 4 20.51 16.98 30.41
N ILE A 5 20.37 15.73 29.98
CA ILE A 5 20.59 15.33 28.59
C ILE A 5 19.42 15.89 27.78
N HIS A 6 19.66 16.91 26.96
CA HIS A 6 18.73 17.32 25.91
C HIS A 6 18.66 16.22 24.84
N GLU A 7 17.62 15.39 24.89
CA GLU A 7 17.25 14.50 23.80
C GLU A 7 16.81 15.36 22.61
N ALA A 8 17.68 15.49 21.62
CA ALA A 8 17.31 16.07 20.34
C ALA A 8 16.26 15.16 19.68
N GLU A 9 15.02 15.62 19.63
CA GLU A 9 13.97 15.02 18.81
C GLU A 9 14.45 15.05 17.35
N MET A 10 14.89 13.90 16.86
CA MET A 10 15.25 13.71 15.47
C MET A 10 13.95 13.68 14.66
N GLU A 11 13.48 14.86 14.22
CA GLU A 11 12.37 14.95 13.28
C GLU A 11 12.73 14.15 12.02
N VAL A 12 12.11 12.97 11.89
CA VAL A 12 12.17 12.20 10.66
C VAL A 12 11.39 12.99 9.63
N VAL A 13 12.09 13.74 8.78
CA VAL A 13 11.53 14.41 7.61
C VAL A 13 11.02 13.34 6.64
N THR A 14 9.78 12.87 6.88
CA THR A 14 9.04 12.14 5.88
C THR A 14 8.49 13.18 4.92
N ASP A 15 9.07 13.28 3.73
CA ASP A 15 8.49 14.05 2.64
C ASP A 15 7.08 13.51 2.37
N ASN A 16 6.08 14.19 2.94
CA ASN A 16 4.66 13.82 2.87
C ASN A 16 4.05 14.20 1.51
N THR A 17 4.85 14.74 0.59
CA THR A 17 4.38 15.16 -0.73
C THR A 17 3.93 13.94 -1.54
N PRO A 18 2.68 13.90 -2.02
CA PRO A 18 2.22 12.82 -2.88
C PRO A 18 3.07 12.78 -4.16
N PRO A 19 3.48 11.58 -4.62
CA PRO A 19 4.24 11.45 -5.85
C PRO A 19 3.42 11.92 -7.05
N ALA A 20 4.11 12.43 -8.08
CA ALA A 20 3.48 12.84 -9.33
C ALA A 20 2.62 11.72 -9.92
N ARG A 21 1.54 12.07 -10.62
CA ARG A 21 0.61 11.09 -11.21
C ARG A 21 1.31 10.11 -12.18
N TYR A 22 2.36 10.57 -12.85
CA TYR A 22 3.19 9.81 -13.79
C TYR A 22 4.45 9.21 -13.14
N ALA A 23 4.61 9.33 -11.82
CA ALA A 23 5.69 8.63 -11.13
C ALA A 23 5.54 7.11 -11.30
N PRO A 24 6.65 6.35 -11.29
CA PRO A 24 6.59 4.90 -11.39
C PRO A 24 5.66 4.28 -10.34
N ASP A 25 4.95 3.22 -10.73
CA ASP A 25 3.96 2.58 -9.87
C ASP A 25 4.54 2.15 -8.51
N HIS A 26 5.78 1.68 -8.45
CA HIS A 26 6.43 1.27 -7.19
C HIS A 26 6.59 2.43 -6.19
N ILE A 27 6.90 3.65 -6.66
CA ILE A 27 7.00 4.84 -5.82
C ILE A 27 5.63 5.22 -5.26
N ARG A 28 4.61 5.20 -6.14
CA ARG A 28 3.23 5.50 -5.76
C ARG A 28 2.69 4.49 -4.75
N CYS A 29 2.98 3.21 -4.95
CA CYS A 29 2.63 2.12 -4.05
C CYS A 29 3.25 2.29 -2.66
N LYS A 30 4.56 2.56 -2.59
CA LYS A 30 5.25 2.78 -1.32
C LYS A 30 4.66 3.97 -0.57
N TRP A 31 4.51 5.11 -1.25
CA TRP A 31 3.96 6.32 -0.64
C TRP A 31 2.54 6.07 -0.13
N TRP A 32 1.70 5.39 -0.89
CA TRP A 32 0.34 5.09 -0.49
C TRP A 32 0.28 4.20 0.75
N ARG A 33 1.11 3.15 0.83
CA ARG A 33 1.18 2.29 2.03
C ARG A 33 1.57 3.10 3.26
N GLU A 34 2.60 3.94 3.14
CA GLU A 34 3.18 4.69 4.26
C GLU A 34 2.30 5.87 4.69
N ASN A 35 1.65 6.56 3.74
CA ASN A 35 0.98 7.84 4.00
C ASN A 35 -0.53 7.79 4.01
N ILE A 36 -1.16 6.89 3.24
CA ILE A 36 -2.62 6.77 3.21
C ILE A 36 -3.06 5.66 4.17
N MET A 37 -2.49 4.46 4.02
CA MET A 37 -2.88 3.33 4.86
C MET A 37 -2.19 3.30 6.22
N LYS A 38 -1.10 4.06 6.38
CA LYS A 38 -0.27 4.07 7.59
C LYS A 38 0.15 2.66 8.02
N LEU A 39 0.44 1.78 7.05
CA LEU A 39 0.82 0.39 7.32
C LEU A 39 2.33 0.16 7.19
N SER A 40 2.86 -0.63 8.11
CA SER A 40 4.17 -1.23 7.94
C SER A 40 4.13 -2.36 6.89
N ARG A 41 5.28 -2.70 6.29
CA ARG A 41 5.39 -3.88 5.41
C ARG A 41 4.97 -5.19 6.10
N PRO A 42 5.39 -5.48 7.37
CA PRO A 42 4.87 -6.62 8.11
C PRO A 42 3.35 -6.66 8.18
N LYS A 43 2.70 -5.52 8.48
CA LYS A 43 1.25 -5.52 8.63
C LYS A 43 0.54 -5.73 7.30
N LEU A 44 1.03 -5.13 6.23
CA LEU A 44 0.47 -5.35 4.90
C LEU A 44 0.65 -6.81 4.44
N ALA A 45 1.78 -7.44 4.77
CA ALA A 45 2.03 -8.85 4.49
C ALA A 45 0.98 -9.76 5.15
N GLU A 46 0.67 -9.52 6.43
CA GLU A 46 -0.39 -10.26 7.14
C GLU A 46 -1.76 -10.14 6.45
N LEU A 47 -2.10 -8.94 5.97
CA LEU A 47 -3.42 -8.66 5.41
C LEU A 47 -3.58 -9.15 3.97
N THR A 48 -2.49 -9.23 3.22
CA THR A 48 -2.53 -9.53 1.78
C THR A 48 -2.01 -10.92 1.41
N GLY A 49 -1.32 -11.60 2.34
CA GLY A 49 -0.66 -12.88 2.10
C GLY A 49 0.66 -12.78 1.31
N PHE A 50 1.09 -11.57 0.92
CA PHE A 50 2.42 -11.38 0.35
C PHE A 50 3.51 -11.51 1.42
N SER A 51 4.69 -12.00 1.03
CA SER A 51 5.85 -11.91 1.93
C SER A 51 6.34 -10.46 2.06
N GLN A 52 6.89 -10.10 3.22
CA GLN A 52 7.50 -8.77 3.42
C GLN A 52 8.61 -8.49 2.40
N SER A 53 9.37 -9.51 2.02
CA SER A 53 10.40 -9.43 0.99
C SER A 53 9.82 -9.09 -0.39
N THR A 54 8.69 -9.71 -0.76
CA THR A 54 8.03 -9.42 -2.03
C THR A 54 7.52 -7.99 -2.06
N ILE A 55 6.93 -7.51 -0.96
CA ILE A 55 6.49 -6.11 -0.83
C ILE A 55 7.69 -5.16 -0.99
N ALA A 56 8.81 -5.45 -0.34
CA ALA A 56 10.02 -4.63 -0.46
C ALA A 56 10.55 -4.59 -1.91
N ASP A 57 10.53 -5.71 -2.64
CA ASP A 57 10.97 -5.77 -4.04
C ASP A 57 10.02 -5.00 -4.96
N ILE A 58 8.71 -5.15 -4.74
CA ILE A 58 7.68 -4.40 -5.47
C ILE A 58 7.88 -2.91 -5.29
N GLU A 59 8.11 -2.45 -4.07
CA GLU A 59 8.32 -1.03 -3.74
C GLU A 59 9.68 -0.49 -4.19
N ALA A 60 10.68 -1.35 -4.33
CA ALA A 60 11.95 -1.02 -4.97
C ALA A 60 11.85 -0.99 -6.50
N GLY A 61 10.78 -1.53 -7.07
CA GLY A 61 10.57 -1.61 -8.51
C GLY A 61 11.41 -2.69 -9.23
N VAL A 62 12.19 -3.47 -8.48
CA VAL A 62 13.10 -4.49 -9.02
C VAL A 62 13.09 -5.76 -8.18
N ASN A 63 13.20 -6.91 -8.84
CA ASN A 63 13.38 -8.19 -8.17
C ASN A 63 14.80 -8.27 -7.58
N ARG A 64 14.92 -8.60 -6.29
CA ARG A 64 16.22 -8.60 -5.61
C ARG A 64 17.22 -9.62 -6.18
N THR A 65 16.73 -10.72 -6.73
CA THR A 65 17.54 -11.86 -7.20
C THR A 65 17.93 -11.67 -8.65
N THR A 66 16.96 -11.40 -9.53
CA THR A 66 17.21 -11.27 -10.98
C THR A 66 17.65 -9.87 -11.38
N LYS A 67 17.48 -8.87 -10.50
CA LYS A 67 17.65 -7.43 -10.77
C LYS A 67 16.77 -6.90 -11.91
N ALA A 68 15.86 -7.72 -12.41
CA ALA A 68 14.91 -7.33 -13.44
C ALA A 68 13.81 -6.43 -12.85
N PRO A 69 13.19 -5.57 -13.67
CA PRO A 69 11.98 -4.85 -13.28
C PRO A 69 10.88 -5.80 -12.80
N ILE A 70 10.05 -5.32 -11.88
CA ILE A 70 8.88 -6.08 -11.41
C ILE A 70 7.90 -6.24 -12.56
N ASP A 71 7.46 -7.48 -12.76
CA ASP A 71 6.50 -7.83 -13.81
C ASP A 71 5.18 -7.04 -13.66
N PRO A 72 4.60 -6.51 -14.75
CA PRO A 72 3.35 -5.75 -14.69
C PRO A 72 2.19 -6.52 -14.02
N SER A 73 2.12 -7.84 -14.18
CA SER A 73 1.09 -8.68 -13.56
C SER A 73 1.27 -8.78 -12.04
N VAL A 74 2.51 -8.78 -11.55
CA VAL A 74 2.82 -8.75 -10.12
C VAL A 74 2.39 -7.41 -9.52
N MET A 75 2.73 -6.31 -10.21
CA MET A 75 2.29 -4.98 -9.78
C MET A 75 0.77 -4.85 -9.77
N GLN A 76 0.08 -5.39 -10.79
CA GLN A 76 -1.38 -5.40 -10.83
C GLN A 76 -2.00 -6.17 -9.65
N ARG A 77 -1.51 -7.38 -9.37
CA ARG A 77 -1.98 -8.17 -8.22
C ARG A 77 -1.76 -7.44 -6.90
N TYR A 78 -0.60 -6.81 -6.74
CA TYR A 78 -0.31 -6.02 -5.55
C TYR A 78 -1.27 -4.84 -5.38
N ARG A 79 -1.56 -4.09 -6.46
CA ARG A 79 -2.54 -2.99 -6.43
C ARG A 79 -3.93 -3.46 -6.02
N LEU A 80 -4.38 -4.59 -6.56
CA LEU A 80 -5.68 -5.17 -6.20
C LEU A 80 -5.73 -5.62 -4.73
N ALA A 81 -4.68 -6.26 -4.23
CA ALA A 81 -4.59 -6.65 -2.82
C ALA A 81 -4.62 -5.42 -1.90
N CYS A 82 -3.87 -4.38 -2.26
CA CYS A 82 -3.89 -3.10 -1.56
C CYS A 82 -5.30 -2.48 -1.55
N ALA A 83 -5.96 -2.42 -2.71
CA ALA A 83 -7.32 -1.91 -2.81
C ALA A 83 -8.31 -2.70 -1.95
N ALA A 84 -8.22 -4.04 -1.95
CA ALA A 84 -9.04 -4.90 -1.12
C ALA A 84 -8.87 -4.59 0.38
N VAL A 85 -7.63 -4.41 0.84
CA VAL A 85 -7.34 -4.03 2.23
C VAL A 85 -7.94 -2.67 2.57
N ALA A 86 -7.74 -1.65 1.72
CA ALA A 86 -8.26 -0.31 1.96
C ALA A 86 -9.79 -0.27 2.02
N LEU A 87 -10.44 -1.04 1.15
CA LEU A 87 -11.89 -1.16 1.11
C LEU A 87 -12.45 -2.07 2.21
N GLY A 88 -11.61 -2.74 3.02
CA GLY A 88 -12.06 -3.75 3.97
C GLY A 88 -12.89 -4.84 3.29
N ALA A 89 -12.48 -5.22 2.07
CA ALA A 89 -13.19 -6.22 1.28
C ALA A 89 -12.94 -7.61 1.86
N GLN A 90 -14.02 -8.33 2.14
CA GLN A 90 -13.99 -9.75 2.52
C GLN A 90 -14.63 -10.57 1.42
N PHE A 91 -13.93 -11.61 0.99
CA PHE A 91 -14.34 -12.47 -0.13
C PHE A 91 -14.20 -13.94 0.27
N ASP A 92 -15.26 -14.72 0.08
CA ASP A 92 -15.30 -16.15 0.44
C ASP A 92 -15.82 -17.06 -0.69
N TRP A 93 -15.63 -16.65 -1.95
CA TRP A 93 -16.15 -17.27 -3.18
C TRP A 93 -17.67 -17.25 -3.35
N MET A 94 -18.43 -17.32 -2.26
CA MET A 94 -19.88 -17.31 -2.27
C MET A 94 -20.46 -15.90 -2.08
N SER A 95 -19.68 -15.02 -1.45
CA SER A 95 -20.06 -13.66 -1.13
C SER A 95 -18.88 -12.69 -1.24
N LEU A 96 -19.22 -11.43 -1.47
CA LEU A 96 -18.30 -10.30 -1.38
C LEU A 96 -18.96 -9.27 -0.47
N SER A 97 -18.30 -8.93 0.62
CA SER A 97 -18.69 -7.82 1.48
C SER A 97 -17.59 -6.77 1.50
N VAL A 98 -17.97 -5.51 1.66
CA VAL A 98 -17.05 -4.38 1.67
C VAL A 98 -17.43 -3.51 2.85
N VAL A 99 -16.50 -3.33 3.78
CA VAL A 99 -16.63 -2.40 4.91
C VAL A 99 -15.50 -1.39 4.78
N PRO A 100 -15.71 -0.26 4.07
CA PRO A 100 -14.65 0.70 3.80
C PRO A 100 -13.98 1.16 5.09
N THR A 101 -12.66 0.98 5.16
CA THR A 101 -11.86 1.43 6.32
C THR A 101 -11.33 2.85 6.16
N VAL A 102 -11.51 3.41 4.95
CA VAL A 102 -11.18 4.78 4.57
C VAL A 102 -12.39 5.41 3.86
N PRO A 103 -12.52 6.75 3.83
CA PRO A 103 -13.54 7.42 3.04
C PRO A 103 -13.45 7.01 1.57
N VAL A 104 -14.58 6.67 0.96
CA VAL A 104 -14.67 6.26 -0.44
C VAL A 104 -15.79 7.02 -1.15
N GLU A 105 -15.54 7.34 -2.42
CA GLU A 105 -16.58 7.78 -3.34
C GLU A 105 -17.00 6.58 -4.20
N ILE A 106 -18.24 6.12 -4.03
CA ILE A 106 -18.78 5.03 -4.85
C ILE A 106 -19.49 5.65 -6.05
N ARG A 107 -18.89 5.52 -7.23
CA ARG A 107 -19.54 5.86 -8.51
C ARG A 107 -20.02 4.59 -9.18
N MET A 108 -21.33 4.40 -9.24
CA MET A 108 -21.92 3.34 -10.06
C MET A 108 -22.01 3.84 -11.51
N ILE A 109 -21.24 3.23 -12.41
CA ILE A 109 -21.24 3.56 -13.83
C ILE A 109 -21.74 2.31 -14.58
N GLY A 110 -23.03 2.27 -14.87
CA GLY A 110 -23.69 1.18 -15.57
C GLY A 110 -25.21 1.35 -15.64
N HIS A 111 -25.83 0.83 -16.70
CA HIS A 111 -27.28 0.70 -16.80
C HIS A 111 -27.74 -0.45 -15.90
N VAL A 112 -28.68 -0.16 -15.01
CA VAL A 112 -29.44 -1.20 -14.30
C VAL A 112 -30.38 -1.81 -15.35
N THR A 113 -30.02 -2.95 -15.93
CA THR A 113 -30.99 -3.73 -16.70
C THR A 113 -31.69 -4.65 -15.70
N PRO A 114 -33.03 -4.59 -15.60
CA PRO A 114 -33.81 -5.35 -14.62
C PRO A 114 -33.70 -6.87 -14.79
#